data_AF-A0A535C2V0-F1
#
_entry.id   AF-A0A535C2V0-F1
#
_cell.length_a   1.000
_cell.length_b   1.000
_cell.length_c   1.000
_cell.angle_alpha   90.00
_cell.angle_beta   90.00
_cell.angle_gamma   90.00
#
_symmetry.space_group_name_H-M   'P 1'
#
loop_
_entity.id
_entity.type
_entity.pdbx_description
1 polymer ?
#
loop_
_entity_poly.entity_id
_entity_poly.type
_entity_poly.pdbx_seq_one_letter_code
_entity_poly.pdbx_strand_id
1 'polypeptide(L)'
;MTPRRLLQESDELLFWVEECQVQRIRIVPGWLIPRLMNVLRHAHPQLPARLGRERRPEQVMEIIYDAQAALMEQACQSRGPAQVIPLFARSRERMLKEAATL
;
A
#
# COMPACT_ATOMS: atom_id res chain seq x y z
N MET A 1 0.96 12.30 3.09
CA MET A 1 0.42 11.01 3.62
C MET A 1 1.51 9.96 3.51
N THR A 2 1.54 8.94 4.38
CA THR A 2 2.46 7.80 4.22
C THR A 2 1.82 6.71 3.35
N PRO A 3 2.58 5.94 2.56
CA PRO A 3 2.04 4.81 1.77
C PRO A 3 1.22 3.84 2.62
N ARG A 4 1.65 3.58 3.86
CA ARG A 4 0.93 2.70 4.79
C ARG A 4 -0.46 3.22 5.19
N ARG A 5 -0.62 4.53 5.40
CA ARG A 5 -1.95 5.12 5.67
C ARG A 5 -2.85 5.08 4.44
N LEU A 6 -2.28 5.28 3.26
CA LEU A 6 -3.01 5.18 1.99
C LEU A 6 -3.47 3.75 1.68
N LEU A 7 -2.65 2.73 2.04
CA LEU A 7 -3.04 1.33 1.95
C LEU A 7 -4.23 1.00 2.85
N GLN A 8 -4.19 1.45 4.10
CA GLN A 8 -5.33 1.27 5.01
C GLN A 8 -6.60 1.96 4.50
N GLU A 9 -6.48 3.20 4.00
CA GLU A 9 -7.59 3.91 3.37
C GLU A 9 -8.12 3.17 2.14
N SER A 10 -7.25 2.58 1.32
CA SER A 10 -7.69 1.79 0.16
C SER A 10 -8.44 0.51 0.55
N ASP A 11 -8.05 -0.15 1.65
CA ASP A 11 -8.75 -1.33 2.17
C ASP A 11 -10.17 -0.96 2.65
N GLU A 12 -10.32 0.16 3.36
CA GLU A 12 -11.63 0.66 3.76
C GLU A 12 -12.52 1.01 2.55
N LEU A 13 -11.93 1.59 1.51
CA LEU A 13 -12.66 1.89 0.27
C LEU A 13 -13.08 0.62 -0.46
N LEU A 14 -12.19 -0.39 -0.51
CA LEU A 14 -12.50 -1.68 -1.10
C LEU A 14 -13.71 -2.32 -0.43
N PHE A 15 -13.74 -2.34 0.91
CA PHE A 15 -14.89 -2.84 1.67
C PHE A 15 -16.22 -2.21 1.24
N TRP A 16 -16.27 -0.87 1.11
CA TRP A 16 -17.50 -0.20 0.69
C TRP A 16 -17.89 -0.50 -0.77
N VAL A 17 -16.92 -0.75 -1.64
CA VAL A 17 -17.19 -1.11 -3.03
C VAL A 17 -17.66 -2.57 -3.12
N GLU A 18 -17.10 -3.48 -2.32
CA GLU A 18 -17.57 -4.86 -2.18
C GLU A 18 -19.01 -4.92 -1.66
N GLU A 19 -19.34 -4.09 -0.67
CA GLU A 19 -20.71 -3.94 -0.17
C GLU A 19 -21.69 -3.50 -1.29
N CYS A 20 -21.24 -2.69 -2.24
CA CYS A 20 -22.05 -2.35 -3.41
C CYS A 20 -22.39 -3.60 -4.25
N GLN A 21 -21.45 -4.53 -4.42
CA GLN A 21 -21.72 -5.79 -5.13
C GLN A 21 -22.69 -6.68 -4.36
N VAL A 22 -22.47 -6.85 -3.05
CA VAL A 22 -23.35 -7.62 -2.16
C VAL A 22 -24.78 -7.10 -2.23
N GLN A 23 -24.95 -5.77 -2.20
CA GLN A 23 -26.25 -5.10 -2.23
C GLN A 23 -26.78 -4.88 -3.66
N ARG A 24 -26.06 -5.34 -4.69
CA ARG A 24 -26.41 -5.18 -6.13
C ARG A 24 -26.57 -3.72 -6.57
N ILE A 25 -25.85 -2.81 -5.92
CA ILE A 25 -25.76 -1.40 -6.30
C ILE A 25 -24.88 -1.30 -7.55
N ARG A 26 -25.44 -0.80 -8.66
CA ARG A 26 -24.75 -0.80 -9.97
C ARG A 26 -23.66 0.26 -10.13
N ILE A 27 -23.69 1.32 -9.31
CA ILE A 27 -22.79 2.46 -9.43
C ILE A 27 -22.29 2.81 -8.04
N VAL A 28 -20.97 2.94 -7.89
CA VAL A 28 -20.36 3.31 -6.61
C VAL A 28 -20.88 4.67 -6.14
N PRO A 29 -21.36 4.78 -4.88
CA PRO A 29 -21.89 6.01 -4.32
C PRO A 29 -20.94 7.21 -4.46
N GLY A 30 -21.51 8.36 -4.85
CA GLY A 30 -20.74 9.59 -5.10
C GLY A 30 -19.91 10.08 -3.91
N TRP A 31 -20.34 9.77 -2.68
CA TRP A 31 -19.63 10.16 -1.45
C TRP A 31 -18.30 9.42 -1.25
N LEU A 32 -18.09 8.26 -1.88
CA LEU A 32 -16.81 7.53 -1.85
C LEU A 32 -15.76 8.15 -2.78
N ILE A 33 -16.20 8.88 -3.81
CA ILE A 33 -15.35 9.33 -4.91
C ILE A 33 -14.24 10.30 -4.47
N PRO A 34 -14.47 11.28 -3.57
CA PRO A 34 -13.39 12.16 -3.13
C PRO A 34 -12.26 11.41 -2.42
N ARG A 35 -12.60 10.43 -1.56
CA ARG A 35 -11.64 9.57 -0.84
C ARG A 35 -10.87 8.69 -1.82
N LEU A 36 -11.59 8.04 -2.72
CA LEU A 36 -11.00 7.22 -3.78
C LEU A 36 -10.03 8.03 -4.65
N MET A 37 -10.46 9.20 -5.15
CA MET A 37 -9.61 10.08 -5.95
C MET A 37 -8.36 10.54 -5.19
N ASN A 38 -8.46 10.72 -3.86
CA ASN A 38 -7.29 11.03 -3.05
C ASN A 38 -6.29 9.87 -3.04
N VAL A 39 -6.74 8.64 -2.83
CA VAL A 39 -5.89 7.44 -2.89
C VAL A 39 -5.26 7.30 -4.27
N LEU A 40 -6.05 7.34 -5.34
CA LEU A 40 -5.56 7.12 -6.70
C LEU A 40 -4.49 8.13 -7.12
N ARG A 41 -4.63 9.40 -6.76
CA ARG A 41 -3.63 10.44 -7.07
C ARG A 41 -2.29 10.20 -6.39
N HIS A 42 -2.29 9.64 -5.18
CA HIS A 42 -1.07 9.31 -4.46
C HIS A 42 -0.47 7.97 -4.91
N ALA A 43 -1.31 7.03 -5.33
CA ALA A 43 -0.88 5.72 -5.80
C ALA A 43 -0.14 5.79 -7.14
N HIS A 44 -0.76 6.38 -8.17
CA HIS A 44 -0.13 6.49 -9.49
C HIS A 44 -0.84 7.53 -10.38
N PRO A 45 -0.09 8.39 -11.12
CA PRO A 45 -0.66 9.52 -11.85
C PRO A 45 -1.71 9.16 -12.92
N GLN A 46 -1.69 7.94 -13.45
CA GLN A 46 -2.64 7.50 -14.48
C GLN A 46 -3.93 6.87 -13.91
N LEU A 47 -3.94 6.47 -12.63
CA LEU A 47 -5.11 5.79 -12.04
C LEU A 47 -6.36 6.67 -11.95
N PRO A 48 -6.28 7.97 -11.59
CA PRO A 48 -7.46 8.84 -11.56
C PRO A 48 -8.23 8.89 -12.90
N ALA A 49 -7.51 8.81 -14.02
CA ALA A 49 -8.13 8.85 -15.35
C ALA A 49 -8.94 7.59 -15.67
N ARG A 50 -8.63 6.45 -15.03
CA ARG A 50 -9.29 5.16 -15.27
C ARG A 50 -10.67 5.03 -14.63
N LEU A 51 -10.98 5.87 -13.63
CA LEU A 51 -12.23 5.79 -12.87
C LEU A 51 -13.48 6.00 -13.73
N GLY A 52 -13.35 6.72 -14.86
CA GLY A 52 -14.42 6.90 -15.84
C GLY A 52 -15.70 7.52 -15.26
N ARG A 53 -16.79 7.43 -16.06
CA ARG A 53 -18.12 7.96 -15.70
C ARG A 53 -19.04 6.91 -15.09
N GLU A 54 -19.04 5.68 -15.59
CA GLU A 54 -19.99 4.64 -15.15
C GLU A 54 -19.65 4.02 -13.79
N ARG A 55 -18.40 4.12 -13.30
CA ARG A 55 -17.96 3.78 -11.93
C ARG A 55 -18.64 2.54 -11.34
N ARG A 56 -18.66 1.46 -12.14
CA ARG A 56 -19.23 0.17 -11.74
C ARG A 56 -18.36 -0.44 -10.65
N PRO A 57 -18.94 -1.09 -9.62
CA PRO A 57 -18.16 -1.66 -8.53
C PRO A 57 -17.01 -2.54 -9.00
N GLU A 58 -17.23 -3.44 -9.96
CA GLU A 58 -16.20 -4.34 -10.49
C GLU A 58 -15.00 -3.56 -11.04
N GLN A 59 -15.28 -2.55 -11.86
CA GLN A 59 -14.25 -1.70 -12.46
C GLN A 59 -13.51 -0.89 -11.38
N VAL A 60 -14.23 -0.40 -10.38
CA VAL A 60 -13.64 0.39 -9.29
C VAL A 60 -12.75 -0.48 -8.41
N MET A 61 -13.14 -1.73 -8.13
CA MET A 61 -12.32 -2.70 -7.39
C MET A 61 -11.00 -2.95 -8.09
N GLU A 62 -11.01 -3.24 -9.40
CA GLU A 62 -9.79 -3.43 -10.20
C GLU A 62 -8.84 -2.23 -10.09
N ILE A 63 -9.39 -1.01 -10.15
CA ILE A 63 -8.59 0.21 -10.00
C ILE A 63 -8.03 0.35 -8.58
N ILE A 64 -8.77 -0.07 -7.55
CA ILE A 64 -8.29 -0.08 -6.16
C ILE A 64 -7.17 -1.10 -5.98
N TYR A 65 -7.27 -2.30 -6.56
CA TYR A 65 -6.20 -3.30 -6.52
C TYR A 65 -4.91 -2.79 -7.17
N ASP A 66 -5.01 -2.15 -8.33
CA ASP A 66 -3.84 -1.52 -8.98
C ASP A 66 -3.25 -0.38 -8.13
N ALA A 67 -4.12 0.38 -7.44
CA ALA A 67 -3.67 1.42 -6.51
C ALA A 67 -2.92 0.82 -5.31
N GLN A 68 -3.44 -0.26 -4.73
CA GLN A 68 -2.79 -0.99 -3.63
C GLN A 68 -1.44 -1.56 -4.06
N ALA A 69 -1.35 -2.16 -5.26
CA ALA A 69 -0.10 -2.67 -5.80
C ALA A 69 0.97 -1.57 -5.91
N ALA A 70 0.60 -0.41 -6.49
CA ALA A 70 1.50 0.74 -6.59
C ALA A 70 1.91 1.30 -5.21
N LEU A 71 0.97 1.40 -4.26
CA LEU A 71 1.25 1.87 -2.90
C LEU A 71 2.12 0.89 -2.11
N MET A 72 1.98 -0.42 -2.33
CA MET A 72 2.85 -1.45 -1.75
C MET A 72 4.28 -1.32 -2.28
N GLU A 73 4.44 -1.10 -3.59
CA GLU A 73 5.75 -0.86 -4.18
C GLU A 73 6.41 0.39 -3.59
N GLN A 74 5.68 1.51 -3.53
CA GLN A 74 6.14 2.74 -2.88
C GLN A 74 6.51 2.50 -1.41
N ALA A 75 5.71 1.72 -0.69
CA ALA A 75 5.97 1.38 0.71
C ALA A 75 7.26 0.58 0.84
N CYS A 76 7.54 -0.37 -0.06
CA CYS A 76 8.79 -1.12 -0.09
C CYS A 76 9.99 -0.21 -0.40
N GLN A 77 9.88 0.66 -1.40
CA GLN A 77 10.94 1.61 -1.78
C GLN A 77 11.23 2.64 -0.68
N SER A 78 10.22 3.02 0.11
CA SER A 78 10.37 3.94 1.23
C SER A 78 11.10 3.34 2.44
N ARG A 79 11.32 2.02 2.47
CA ARG A 79 12.07 1.38 3.55
C ARG A 79 13.55 1.66 3.36
N GLY A 80 14.14 2.35 4.32
CA GLY A 80 15.60 2.37 4.47
C GLY A 80 16.13 0.99 4.90
N PRO A 81 17.44 0.76 4.79
CA PRO A 81 18.06 -0.45 5.31
C PRO A 81 17.69 -0.65 6.78
N ALA A 82 17.22 -1.86 7.10
CA ALA A 82 16.88 -2.21 8.48
C ALA A 82 18.13 -2.14 9.35
N GLN A 83 17.98 -1.63 10.57
CA GLN A 83 19.07 -1.66 11.54
C GLN A 83 19.42 -3.13 11.83
N VAL A 84 20.62 -3.55 11.44
CA VAL A 84 21.10 -4.90 11.71
C VAL A 84 21.38 -4.99 13.21
N ILE A 85 20.63 -5.81 13.93
CA ILE A 85 20.87 -6.11 15.34
C ILE A 85 21.91 -7.24 15.40
N PRO A 86 23.15 -6.99 15.85
CA PRO A 86 24.17 -8.02 15.87
C PRO A 86 23.94 -8.97 17.05
N LEU A 87 23.41 -10.16 16.77
CA LEU A 87 23.08 -11.17 17.79
C LEU A 87 24.31 -11.65 18.60
N PHE A 88 25.52 -11.49 18.03
CA PHE A 88 26.77 -12.04 18.55
C PHE A 88 27.91 -11.01 18.56
N ALA A 89 27.63 -9.71 18.67
CA ALA A 89 28.66 -8.67 18.62
C ALA A 89 29.82 -8.94 19.60
N ARG A 90 29.49 -9.32 20.85
CA ARG A 90 30.48 -9.57 21.90
C ARG A 90 31.31 -10.84 21.69
N SER A 91 30.72 -11.92 21.17
CA SER A 91 31.46 -13.15 20.89
C SER A 91 32.33 -12.99 19.64
N ARG A 92 31.87 -12.26 18.63
CA ARG A 92 32.68 -11.88 17.47
C ARG A 92 33.89 -11.02 17.85
N GLU A 93 33.71 -10.02 18.71
CA GLU A 93 34.81 -9.19 19.21
C GLU A 93 35.85 -10.02 19.96
N ARG A 94 35.42 -10.98 20.78
CA ARG A 94 36.31 -11.88 21.52
C ARG A 94 37.11 -12.78 20.58
N MET A 95 36.44 -13.40 19.62
CA MET A 95 37.07 -14.28 18.62
C MET A 95 38.07 -13.53 17.73
N LEU A 96 37.74 -12.29 17.32
CA LEU A 96 38.66 -11.44 16.54
C LEU A 96 39.89 -11.00 17.34
N LYS A 97 39.73 -10.74 18.65
CA LYS A 97 40.86 -10.45 19.53
C LYS A 97 41.78 -11.67 19.67
N GLU A 98 41.21 -12.85 19.89
CA GLU A 98 41.96 -14.10 20.03
C GLU A 98 42.74 -14.45 18.75
N ALA A 99 42.11 -14.29 17.57
CA ALA A 99 42.74 -14.54 16.28
C ALA A 99 43.85 -13.52 15.91
N ALA A 100 43.81 -12.30 16.46
CA ALA A 100 44.85 -11.28 16.26
C ALA A 100 46.07 -11.44 17.18
N THR A 101 45.98 -12.35 18.15
CA THR A 101 47.07 -12.70 19.09
C THR A 101 47.86 -13.96 18.70
N LEU A 102 47.53 -14.59 17.56
CA LEU A 102 48.28 -15.68 16.93
C LEU A 102 49.13 -15.12 15.77
#